data_AF-A0A968DLH2-F1
#
_entry.id   AF-A0A968DLH2-F1
#
_cell.length_a   1.000
_cell.length_b   1.000
_cell.length_c   1.000
_cell.angle_alpha   90.00
_cell.angle_beta   90.00
_cell.angle_gamma   90.00
#
_symmetry.space_group_name_H-M   'P 1'
#
loop_
_entity.id
_entity.type
_entity.pdbx_description
1 polymer ?
#
loop_
_entity_poly.entity_id
_entity_poly.type
_entity_poly.pdbx_seq_one_letter_code
_entity_poly.pdbx_strand_id
1 'polypeptide(L)'
;TIVLATSQPADGEPEDFVIRYHPDGGLYVGDLVSIEVIPMDEQRFPDSILSVYAEDGTVIDATEFGSFGIGGRYQATLTWAWNTAGLE
;
A
#
# COMPACT_ATOMS: atom_id res chain seq x y z
N THR A 1 -23.78 5.33 6.88
CA THR A 1 -22.87 6.41 7.32
C THR A 1 -21.47 5.86 7.32
N ILE A 2 -20.72 6.13 6.25
CA ILE A 2 -19.29 5.81 6.21
C ILE A 2 -18.60 6.87 7.06
N VAL A 3 -18.03 6.45 8.19
CA VAL A 3 -17.20 7.32 9.01
C VAL A 3 -15.87 7.44 8.27
N LEU A 4 -15.70 8.52 7.52
CA LEU A 4 -14.38 8.96 7.08
C LEU A 4 -13.66 9.45 8.33
N ALA A 5 -12.90 8.56 8.96
CA ALA A 5 -11.92 8.99 9.94
C ALA A 5 -10.84 9.75 9.16
N THR A 6 -10.88 11.09 9.24
CA THR A 6 -9.64 11.86 9.21
C THR A 6 -8.90 11.56 10.52
N SER A 7 -8.31 10.37 10.61
CA SER A 7 -7.28 10.05 11.60
C SER A 7 -5.97 10.25 10.82
N GLN A 8 -5.27 11.36 11.04
CA GLN A 8 -4.18 11.41 12.01
C GLN A 8 -3.19 10.28 11.68
N PRO A 9 -1.92 10.55 11.30
CA PRO A 9 -0.97 9.47 11.05
C PRO A 9 -1.05 8.51 12.24
N ALA A 10 -1.36 7.24 11.94
CA ALA A 10 -1.38 6.22 12.96
C ALA A 10 -0.04 6.30 13.70
N ASP A 11 -0.08 6.32 15.04
CA ASP A 11 1.11 6.18 15.86
C ASP A 11 1.94 5.01 15.32
N GLY A 12 3.06 5.33 14.67
CA GLY A 12 3.91 4.40 13.93
C GLY A 12 3.66 4.39 12.42
N GLU A 13 3.97 5.48 11.70
CA GLU A 13 4.72 5.25 10.46
C GLU A 13 5.92 4.40 10.88
N PRO A 14 6.13 3.20 10.31
CA PRO A 14 7.36 2.49 10.58
C PRO A 14 8.48 3.45 10.18
N GLU A 15 9.34 3.84 11.13
CA GLU A 15 10.48 4.75 10.86
C GLU A 15 11.36 4.21 9.71
N ASP A 16 11.18 2.92 9.38
CA ASP A 16 11.87 2.19 8.32
C ASP A 16 11.26 2.36 6.92
N PHE A 17 9.99 2.76 6.76
CA PHE A 17 9.32 2.81 5.45
C PHE A 17 8.43 4.04 5.23
N VAL A 18 8.50 4.60 4.02
CA VAL A 18 7.51 5.52 3.45
C VAL A 18 6.45 4.73 2.69
N ILE A 19 5.18 4.97 2.98
CA ILE A 19 4.05 4.38 2.26
C ILE A 19 3.38 5.43 1.37
N ARG A 20 3.11 5.09 0.11
CA ARG A 20 2.38 5.93 -0.84
C ARG A 20 1.17 5.21 -1.40
N TYR A 21 0.11 5.97 -1.65
CA TYR A 21 -1.14 5.48 -2.19
C TYR A 21 -1.45 6.20 -3.50
N HIS A 22 -1.94 5.46 -4.50
CA HIS A 22 -2.43 5.99 -5.76
C HIS A 22 -3.81 5.37 -6.11
N PRO A 23 -4.69 6.07 -6.85
CA PRO A 23 -4.54 7.47 -7.23
C PRO A 23 -4.56 8.39 -6.00
N ASP A 24 -3.89 9.52 -6.12
CA ASP A 24 -3.97 10.58 -5.12
C ASP A 24 -5.36 11.24 -5.19
N GLY A 25 -5.97 11.49 -4.02
CA GLY A 25 -7.27 12.14 -3.92
C GLY A 25 -8.44 11.16 -3.72
N GLY A 26 -9.59 11.49 -4.31
CA GLY A 26 -10.81 10.70 -4.16
C GLY A 26 -10.76 9.40 -4.97
N LEU A 27 -11.25 8.32 -4.38
CA LEU A 27 -11.39 7.02 -5.05
C LEU A 27 -12.79 6.88 -5.65
N TYR A 28 -12.86 6.39 -6.87
CA TYR A 28 -14.09 6.11 -7.58
C TYR A 28 -14.20 4.61 -7.92
N VAL A 29 -15.43 4.17 -8.19
CA VAL A 29 -15.69 2.78 -8.55
C VAL A 29 -14.97 2.45 -9.86
N GLY A 30 -14.18 1.37 -9.83
CA GLY A 30 -13.39 0.92 -10.97
C GLY A 30 -11.96 1.46 -10.99
N ASP A 31 -11.58 2.33 -10.05
CA ASP A 31 -10.20 2.78 -9.92
C ASP A 31 -9.27 1.62 -9.52
N LEU A 32 -8.09 1.60 -10.14
CA LEU A 32 -6.98 0.78 -9.69
C LEU A 32 -6.25 1.53 -8.58
N VAL A 33 -6.19 0.92 -7.41
CA VAL A 33 -5.44 1.44 -6.28
C VAL A 33 -4.08 0.77 -6.26
N SER A 34 -3.02 1.54 -6.03
CA SER A 34 -1.71 0.96 -5.75
C SER A 34 -1.16 1.46 -4.43
N ILE A 35 -0.48 0.57 -3.72
CA ILE A 35 0.25 0.86 -2.50
C ILE A 35 1.73 0.66 -2.79
N GLU A 36 2.52 1.70 -2.61
CA GLU A 36 3.98 1.64 -2.67
C GLU A 36 4.53 1.63 -1.25
N VAL A 37 5.41 0.68 -0.95
CA VAL A 37 6.17 0.64 0.30
C VAL A 37 7.64 0.79 -0.04
N ILE A 38 8.24 1.86 0.47
CA ILE A 38 9.58 2.33 0.10
C ILE A 38 10.41 2.40 1.38
N PRO A 39 11.54 1.68 1.47
CA PRO A 39 12.45 1.82 2.61
C PRO A 39 13.02 3.24 2.72
N MET A 40 13.12 3.79 3.93
CA MET A 40 13.68 5.13 4.15
C MET A 40 15.20 5.16 3.94
N ASP A 41 15.88 4.07 4.31
CA ASP A 41 17.32 3.89 4.14
C ASP A 41 17.66 3.01 2.94
N GLU A 42 18.96 2.88 2.63
CA GLU A 42 19.47 1.94 1.62
C GLU A 42 19.33 0.46 2.03
N GLN A 43 18.56 0.17 3.09
CA GLN A 43 18.31 -1.18 3.57
C GLN A 43 17.63 -2.01 2.47
N ARG A 44 18.15 -3.23 2.30
CA ARG A 44 17.62 -4.22 1.38
C ARG A 44 16.97 -5.35 2.17
N PHE A 45 15.88 -5.85 1.63
CA PHE A 45 15.10 -6.94 2.21
C PHE A 45 15.11 -8.13 1.23
N PRO A 46 16.28 -8.77 1.00
CA PRO A 46 16.34 -9.96 0.16
C PRO A 46 15.46 -11.05 0.76
N ASP A 47 14.79 -11.82 -0.11
CA ASP A 47 13.95 -12.96 0.24
C ASP A 47 12.78 -12.63 1.21
N SER A 48 12.44 -11.35 1.34
CA SER A 48 11.39 -10.87 2.22
C SER A 48 10.10 -10.61 1.45
N ILE A 49 8.98 -11.05 2.03
CA ILE A 49 7.64 -10.86 1.47
C ILE A 49 6.92 -9.78 2.29
N LEU A 50 6.49 -8.72 1.61
CA LEU A 50 5.53 -7.77 2.14
C LEU A 50 4.11 -8.34 1.96
N SER A 51 3.31 -8.37 3.02
CA SER A 51 1.91 -8.78 2.97
C SER A 51 1.01 -7.67 3.48
N VAL A 52 -0.12 -7.46 2.81
CA VAL A 52 -1.15 -6.50 3.19
C VAL A 52 -2.37 -7.25 3.71
N TYR A 53 -2.92 -6.77 4.82
CA TYR A 53 -4.05 -7.40 5.49
C TYR A 53 -5.21 -6.42 5.62
N ALA A 54 -6.43 -6.92 5.50
CA ALA A 54 -7.63 -6.23 5.97
C ALA A 54 -7.66 -6.22 7.50
N GLU A 55 -8.48 -5.34 8.10
CA GLU A 55 -8.62 -5.26 9.56
C GLU A 55 -9.09 -6.58 10.20
N ASP A 56 -9.81 -7.42 9.46
CA ASP A 56 -10.25 -8.74 9.91
C ASP A 56 -9.16 -9.83 9.82
N GLY A 57 -7.95 -9.46 9.39
CA GLY A 57 -6.80 -10.35 9.23
C GLY A 57 -6.73 -11.07 7.89
N THR A 58 -7.66 -10.83 6.96
CA THR A 58 -7.61 -11.41 5.61
C THR A 58 -6.41 -10.86 4.85
N VAL A 59 -5.57 -11.73 4.30
CA VAL A 59 -4.50 -11.33 3.37
C VAL A 59 -5.14 -10.80 2.09
N ILE A 60 -4.93 -9.52 1.81
CA ILE A 60 -5.42 -8.86 0.58
C ILE A 60 -4.47 -9.17 -0.57
N ASP A 61 -3.16 -9.02 -0.35
CA ASP A 61 -2.13 -9.24 -1.34
C ASP A 61 -0.75 -9.41 -0.69
N ALA A 62 0.20 -9.97 -1.42
CA ALA A 62 1.58 -10.12 -0.98
C ALA A 62 2.57 -10.00 -2.15
N THR A 63 3.69 -9.31 -1.94
CA THR A 63 4.72 -9.07 -2.96
C THR A 63 6.11 -8.96 -2.35
N GLU A 64 7.14 -9.04 -3.19
CA GLU A 64 8.54 -8.84 -2.80
C GLU A 64 9.00 -7.41 -3.06
N PHE A 65 10.06 -6.98 -2.37
CA PHE A 65 10.73 -5.74 -2.71
C PHE A 65 11.66 -5.94 -3.91
N GLY A 66 11.57 -5.03 -4.88
CA GLY A 66 12.36 -5.08 -6.11
C GLY A 66 12.68 -3.70 -6.66
N SER A 67 13.46 -3.67 -7.73
CA SER A 67 13.71 -2.45 -8.49
C SER A 67 12.50 -2.12 -9.35
N PHE A 68 11.96 -0.91 -9.22
CA PHE A 68 10.78 -0.46 -9.95
C PHE A 68 11.01 0.88 -10.67
N GLY A 69 10.31 1.07 -11.78
CA GLY A 69 10.29 2.31 -12.55
C GLY A 69 11.60 2.70 -13.23
N ILE A 70 11.58 3.86 -13.88
CA ILE A 70 12.76 4.46 -14.53
C ILE A 70 13.63 5.06 -13.43
N GLY A 71 14.79 4.45 -13.19
CA GLY A 71 15.69 4.77 -12.08
C GLY A 71 15.86 3.64 -11.07
N GLY A 72 15.06 2.56 -11.17
CA GLY A 72 15.26 1.34 -10.39
C GLY A 72 15.14 1.55 -8.88
N ARG A 73 14.16 2.35 -8.45
CA ARG A 73 13.91 2.57 -7.01
C ARG A 73 13.58 1.24 -6.36
N TYR A 74 14.18 0.97 -5.22
CA TYR A 74 13.85 -0.21 -4.45
C TYR A 74 12.54 0.00 -3.70
N GLN A 75 11.52 -0.79 -4.03
CA GLN A 75 10.19 -0.69 -3.45
C GLN A 75 9.43 -2.00 -3.61
N ALA A 76 8.40 -2.18 -2.80
CA ALA A 76 7.33 -3.14 -3.04
C ALA A 76 6.12 -2.37 -3.57
N THR A 77 5.47 -2.88 -4.62
CA THR A 77 4.29 -2.26 -5.20
C THR A 77 3.19 -3.29 -5.33
N LEU A 78 2.09 -3.03 -4.63
CA LEU A 78 0.87 -3.82 -4.75
C LEU A 78 -0.13 -3.05 -5.60
N THR A 79 -0.76 -3.74 -6.54
CA THR A 79 -1.79 -3.15 -7.40
C THR A 79 -3.09 -3.91 -7.15
N TRP A 80 -4.05 -3.22 -6.57
CA TRP A 80 -5.33 -3.78 -6.20
C TRP A 80 -6.45 -3.06 -6.94
N ALA A 81 -7.29 -3.83 -7.62
CA ALA A 81 -8.54 -3.29 -8.16
C ALA A 81 -9.52 -3.11 -7.00
N TRP A 82 -9.79 -1.85 -6.62
CA TRP A 82 -10.78 -1.51 -5.60
C TRP A 82 -12.17 -1.85 -6.16
N ASN A 83 -12.65 -3.06 -5.86
CA ASN A 83 -13.96 -3.52 -6.28
C ASN A 83 -15.00 -3.24 -5.17
N THR A 84 -15.81 -2.21 -5.35
CA THR A 84 -16.92 -1.88 -4.44
C THR A 84 -18.23 -2.58 -4.76
N ALA A 85 -18.26 -3.56 -5.67
CA ALA A 85 -19.50 -4.24 -6.00
C ALA A 85 -20.11 -4.85 -4.72
N GLY A 86 -21.31 -4.39 -4.36
CA GLY A 86 -22.01 -4.84 -3.15
C GLY A 86 -21.73 -4.04 -1.86
N LEU A 87 -20.92 -2.98 -1.93
CA LEU A 87 -20.80 -1.98 -0.85
C LEU A 87 -21.89 -0.90 -1.05
N GLU A 88 -23.16 -1.27 -0.84
CA GLU A 88 -24.28 -0.31 -0.70
C GLU A 88 -24.45 0.13 0.76
#